data_AF-A0A849Q5D1-F1
#
_entry.id   AF-A0A849Q5D1-F1
#
_cell.length_a   1.000
_cell.length_b   1.000
_cell.length_c   1.000
_cell.angle_alpha   90.00
_cell.angle_beta   90.00
_cell.angle_gamma   90.00
#
_symmetry.space_group_name_H-M   'P 1'
#
loop_
_entity.id
_entity.type
_entity.pdbx_description
1 polymer ?
#
loop_
_entity_poly.entity_id
_entity_poly.type
_entity_poly.pdbx_seq_one_letter_code
_entity_poly.pdbx_strand_id
1 'polypeptide(L)'
;MITKTRVGLCLTLVALLLITVIPVGRTLQTDAPYAEVSSSLTGGAATAAASFDDNRQLPVSILVYTEYVDNNTGASGELKNTMESIDETFGYKYTYSNLTDYTELTAMLPGHDILLIPEQEFAHTDNTTEIGIAWASTLNAFVNDGGIVILMDYYGITYGVTAPTIPIYNASELMQVGSVSALWGATINLVNSSDALARGVASSWAAPDGALAFETNDNTTVVDDGTDTVVLHKIMGRGHVVVLGFDMYERNVNSDILLANAIRLHRHVVFDDSHAQPYEITNELAGFADDLVADGYAVSTMQTFDPALLAACDILVLTRGYLNYTTQDVDAIDDFVNDGGGL
;
A
#
# COMPACT_ATOMS: atom_id res chain seq x y z
N MET A 1 15.97 68.53 35.91
CA MET A 1 17.32 68.40 35.30
C MET A 1 17.41 66.99 34.73
N ILE A 2 17.04 66.75 33.47
CA ILE A 2 17.81 66.92 32.22
C ILE A 2 19.23 66.33 32.31
N THR A 3 19.44 65.17 31.67
CA THR A 3 20.39 64.88 30.55
C THR A 3 20.48 63.35 30.33
N LYS A 4 20.05 62.79 29.19
CA LYS A 4 20.73 62.59 27.87
C LYS A 4 21.38 61.20 27.68
N THR A 5 20.68 60.36 26.90
CA THR A 5 21.09 59.67 25.64
C THR A 5 22.53 59.18 25.41
N ARG A 6 22.68 57.88 25.07
CA ARG A 6 23.35 57.27 23.86
C ARG A 6 22.77 55.84 23.73
N VAL A 7 22.12 55.35 22.67
CA VAL A 7 22.42 55.21 21.21
C VAL A 7 23.71 54.43 20.91
N GLY A 8 23.52 53.20 20.45
CA GLY A 8 24.41 52.38 19.60
C GLY A 8 23.57 51.18 19.15
N LEU A 9 22.86 51.23 18.03
CA LEU A 9 23.34 51.12 16.64
C LEU A 9 24.32 49.95 16.48
N CYS A 10 23.77 48.74 16.32
CA CYS A 10 24.53 47.62 15.77
C CYS A 10 24.08 47.44 14.31
N LEU A 11 25.02 47.74 13.42
CA LEU A 11 24.91 47.80 11.98
C LEU A 11 25.38 46.45 11.41
N THR A 12 24.60 45.91 10.46
CA THR A 12 25.04 45.10 9.29
C THR A 12 25.90 43.85 9.47
N LEU A 13 25.34 42.70 9.08
CA LEU A 13 25.95 41.86 8.05
C LEU A 13 24.85 41.08 7.29
N VAL A 14 24.28 41.71 6.26
CA VAL A 14 23.54 40.99 5.21
C VAL A 14 24.59 40.42 4.27
N ALA A 15 24.90 39.14 4.43
CA ALA A 15 25.77 38.43 3.49
C ALA A 15 24.99 38.18 2.20
N LEU A 16 25.40 38.96 1.21
CA LEU A 16 25.06 38.93 -0.19
C LEU A 16 25.42 37.57 -0.81
N LEU A 17 24.44 36.66 -0.98
CA LEU A 17 24.60 35.52 -1.88
C LEU A 17 24.16 35.94 -3.28
N LEU A 18 25.10 36.52 -4.03
CA LEU A 18 24.98 36.68 -5.48
C LEU A 18 25.09 35.28 -6.10
N ILE A 19 23.94 34.64 -6.34
CA ILE A 19 23.88 33.50 -7.26
C ILE A 19 24.07 34.09 -8.67
N THR A 20 25.27 33.94 -9.19
CA THR A 20 25.54 34.06 -10.62
C THR A 20 24.67 33.06 -11.37
N VAL A 21 23.64 33.56 -12.03
CA VAL A 21 22.94 32.83 -13.10
C VAL A 21 23.95 32.66 -14.22
N ILE A 22 24.56 31.48 -14.33
CA ILE A 22 25.29 31.09 -15.54
C ILE A 22 24.22 30.69 -16.54
N PRO A 23 24.03 31.41 -17.66
CA PRO A 23 23.21 30.91 -18.74
C PRO A 23 23.97 29.73 -19.36
N VAL A 24 23.64 28.52 -18.94
CA VAL A 24 24.03 27.33 -19.68
C VAL A 24 23.15 27.31 -20.93
N GLY A 25 23.67 27.88 -22.01
CA GLY A 25 23.15 27.65 -23.35
C GLY A 25 23.34 26.19 -23.71
N ARG A 26 22.45 25.32 -23.22
CA ARG A 26 22.24 24.02 -23.83
C ARG A 26 21.51 24.28 -25.15
N THR A 27 22.23 24.13 -26.25
CA THR A 27 21.62 23.93 -27.55
C THR A 27 20.72 22.71 -27.44
N LEU A 28 19.41 22.92 -27.39
CA LEU A 28 18.45 21.83 -27.54
C LEU A 28 18.71 21.22 -28.91
N GLN A 29 19.23 20.00 -28.93
CA GLN A 29 19.36 19.22 -30.15
C GLN A 29 17.95 18.84 -30.57
N THR A 30 17.38 19.61 -31.50
CA THR A 30 16.07 19.39 -32.10
C THR A 30 16.18 18.35 -33.20
N ASP A 31 16.40 17.08 -32.85
CA ASP A 31 16.41 15.99 -33.84
C ASP A 31 15.49 14.84 -33.41
N ALA A 32 14.20 15.15 -33.34
CA ALA A 32 13.14 14.26 -33.78
C ALA A 32 11.96 15.14 -34.22
N PRO A 33 11.35 14.94 -35.39
CA PRO A 33 10.09 15.60 -35.70
C PRO A 33 9.09 15.16 -34.64
N TYR A 34 8.69 16.09 -33.75
CA TYR A 34 7.43 15.95 -33.04
C TYR A 34 6.39 15.73 -34.14
N ALA A 35 5.82 14.52 -34.20
CA ALA A 35 4.61 14.30 -34.96
C ALA A 35 3.65 15.39 -34.48
N GLU A 36 3.24 16.29 -35.38
CA GLU A 36 2.24 17.29 -35.03
C GLU A 36 1.10 16.54 -34.37
N VAL A 37 0.82 16.88 -33.10
CA VAL A 37 -0.32 16.36 -32.39
C VAL A 37 -1.52 16.67 -33.27
N SER A 38 -2.02 15.62 -33.92
CA SER A 38 -3.10 15.72 -34.87
C SER A 38 -4.23 16.52 -34.22
N SER A 39 -4.71 17.53 -34.92
CA SER A 39 -5.87 18.33 -34.52
C SER A 39 -7.14 17.49 -34.29
N SER A 40 -7.09 16.17 -34.53
CA SER A 40 -8.14 15.20 -34.19
C SER A 40 -8.41 15.00 -32.69
N LEU A 41 -7.55 15.47 -31.78
CA LEU A 41 -7.83 15.41 -30.32
C LEU A 41 -8.77 16.53 -29.81
N THR A 42 -9.21 17.44 -30.69
CA THR A 42 -10.14 18.53 -30.31
C THR A 42 -11.62 18.23 -30.58
N GLY A 43 -11.95 17.01 -31.04
CA GLY A 43 -13.26 16.70 -31.62
C GLY A 43 -14.25 15.92 -30.74
N GLY A 44 -13.81 15.31 -29.65
CA GLY A 44 -14.71 14.67 -28.68
C GLY A 44 -14.65 15.45 -27.37
N ALA A 45 -15.79 15.85 -26.82
CA ALA A 45 -15.82 16.12 -25.39
C ALA A 45 -15.21 14.88 -24.72
N ALA A 46 -14.14 15.05 -23.94
CA ALA A 46 -13.66 13.96 -23.10
C ALA A 46 -14.90 13.43 -22.39
N THR A 47 -15.30 12.21 -22.73
CA THR A 47 -16.29 11.51 -21.94
C THR A 47 -15.67 11.53 -20.56
N ALA A 48 -16.32 12.18 -19.59
CA ALA A 48 -15.88 12.04 -18.22
C ALA A 48 -15.73 10.52 -18.01
N ALA A 49 -14.57 10.11 -17.48
CA ALA A 49 -14.38 8.72 -17.08
C ALA A 49 -15.68 8.26 -16.44
N ALA A 50 -16.23 7.12 -16.90
CA ALA A 50 -17.48 6.58 -16.37
C ALA A 50 -17.43 6.77 -14.86
N SER A 51 -18.44 7.46 -14.28
CA SER A 51 -18.35 7.96 -12.91
C SER A 51 -17.74 6.87 -12.06
N PHE A 52 -16.50 7.09 -11.63
CA PHE A 52 -15.65 6.08 -11.04
C PHE A 52 -16.51 5.31 -10.05
N ASP A 53 -16.83 4.05 -10.36
CA ASP A 53 -17.96 3.35 -9.76
C ASP A 53 -17.83 3.44 -8.24
N ASP A 54 -18.84 4.01 -7.60
CA ASP A 54 -18.92 4.51 -6.21
C ASP A 54 -18.75 3.40 -5.15
N ASN A 55 -18.28 2.21 -5.55
CA ASN A 55 -18.09 1.05 -4.70
C ASN A 55 -16.93 1.21 -3.72
N ARG A 56 -16.08 2.23 -3.91
CA ARG A 56 -14.97 2.53 -3.01
C ARG A 56 -15.35 3.63 -2.02
N GLN A 57 -15.64 3.25 -0.77
CA GLN A 57 -16.22 4.18 0.18
C GLN A 57 -15.22 5.27 0.60
N LEU A 58 -15.72 6.49 0.73
CA LEU A 58 -15.01 7.59 1.39
C LEU A 58 -15.92 8.13 2.51
N PRO A 59 -15.56 7.94 3.79
CA PRO A 59 -14.34 7.31 4.31
C PRO A 59 -14.23 5.80 4.02
N VAL A 60 -13.01 5.25 4.02
CA VAL A 60 -12.75 3.80 3.82
C VAL A 60 -13.45 3.00 4.93
N SER A 61 -14.12 1.92 4.58
CA SER A 61 -14.87 1.07 5.51
C SER A 61 -14.11 -0.23 5.80
N ILE A 62 -13.70 -0.41 7.06
CA ILE A 62 -12.88 -1.55 7.51
C ILE A 62 -13.71 -2.45 8.44
N LEU A 63 -13.86 -3.73 8.10
CA LEU A 63 -14.32 -4.74 9.05
C LEU A 63 -13.10 -5.31 9.76
N VAL A 64 -13.04 -5.23 11.09
CA VAL A 64 -11.91 -5.71 11.89
C VAL A 64 -12.30 -6.99 12.62
N TYR A 65 -11.59 -8.09 12.37
CA TYR A 65 -11.83 -9.36 13.05
C TYR A 65 -11.15 -9.41 14.42
N THR A 66 -11.93 -9.57 15.49
CA THR A 66 -11.48 -9.34 16.88
C THR A 66 -11.83 -10.47 17.85
N GLU A 67 -12.21 -11.65 17.36
CA GLU A 67 -12.67 -12.75 18.22
C GLU A 67 -11.58 -13.27 19.18
N TYR A 68 -10.32 -13.33 18.75
CA TYR A 68 -9.20 -13.88 19.54
C TYR A 68 -7.99 -12.95 19.69
N VAL A 69 -8.15 -11.65 19.42
CA VAL A 69 -7.08 -10.64 19.53
C VAL A 69 -6.76 -10.30 20.99
N ASP A 70 -5.55 -9.78 21.29
CA ASP A 70 -5.32 -9.04 22.53
C ASP A 70 -6.06 -7.70 22.49
N ASN A 71 -7.20 -7.64 23.18
CA ASN A 71 -8.02 -6.46 23.31
C ASN A 71 -7.75 -5.66 24.59
N ASN A 72 -6.63 -5.91 25.27
CA ASN A 72 -6.22 -5.13 26.42
C ASN A 72 -6.18 -3.64 26.07
N THR A 73 -6.78 -2.78 26.89
CA THR A 73 -6.79 -1.33 26.63
C THR A 73 -5.51 -0.62 27.10
N GLY A 74 -4.58 -1.36 27.71
CA GLY A 74 -3.30 -0.87 28.19
C GLY A 74 -2.28 -0.61 27.08
N ALA A 75 -1.07 -0.20 27.47
CA ALA A 75 0.02 0.07 26.52
C ALA A 75 0.56 -1.18 25.81
N SER A 76 0.21 -2.37 26.29
CA SER A 76 0.57 -3.65 25.69
C SER A 76 -0.51 -4.23 24.79
N GLY A 77 -1.65 -3.55 24.63
CA GLY A 77 -2.75 -4.08 23.83
C GLY A 77 -2.53 -3.92 22.35
N GLU A 78 -2.37 -5.03 21.65
CA GLU A 78 -2.01 -5.03 20.24
C GLU A 78 -3.12 -4.53 19.33
N LEU A 79 -4.39 -4.84 19.64
CA LEU A 79 -5.52 -4.26 18.88
C LEU A 79 -5.51 -2.74 19.01
N LYS A 80 -5.30 -2.22 20.24
CA LYS A 80 -5.22 -0.78 20.47
C LYS A 80 -4.08 -0.16 19.67
N ASN A 81 -2.90 -0.77 19.73
CA ASN A 81 -1.72 -0.28 19.01
C ASN A 81 -1.92 -0.33 17.48
N THR A 82 -2.57 -1.37 16.97
CA THR A 82 -2.97 -1.49 15.55
C THR A 82 -3.87 -0.33 15.15
N MET A 83 -4.91 -0.04 15.93
CA MET A 83 -5.82 1.08 15.60
C MET A 83 -5.14 2.45 15.75
N GLU A 84 -4.29 2.63 16.76
CA GLU A 84 -3.48 3.86 16.91
C GLU A 84 -2.51 4.06 15.74
N SER A 85 -1.92 2.98 15.22
CA SER A 85 -1.07 3.00 14.02
C SER A 85 -1.82 3.53 12.79
N ILE A 86 -3.04 3.02 12.56
CA ILE A 86 -3.92 3.47 11.47
C ILE A 86 -4.28 4.95 11.67
N ASP A 87 -4.73 5.34 12.86
CA ASP A 87 -5.10 6.73 13.16
C ASP A 87 -3.95 7.72 12.92
N GLU A 88 -2.73 7.35 13.31
CA GLU A 88 -1.57 8.23 13.23
C GLU A 88 -0.94 8.29 11.83
N THR A 89 -0.98 7.19 11.07
CA THR A 89 -0.20 7.04 9.82
C THR A 89 -1.05 6.97 8.56
N PHE A 90 -2.25 6.39 8.63
CA PHE A 90 -3.25 6.50 7.56
C PHE A 90 -4.10 7.78 7.72
N GLY A 91 -4.47 8.11 8.96
CA GLY A 91 -5.29 9.27 9.31
C GLY A 91 -6.78 8.94 9.47
N TYR A 92 -7.59 9.96 9.75
CA TYR A 92 -9.02 9.81 10.11
C TYR A 92 -9.98 9.53 8.94
N LYS A 93 -9.48 9.16 7.75
CA LYS A 93 -10.27 8.95 6.53
C LYS A 93 -10.88 7.54 6.45
N TYR A 94 -11.18 6.92 7.58
CA TYR A 94 -11.79 5.59 7.66
C TYR A 94 -12.86 5.52 8.73
N THR A 95 -13.71 4.51 8.62
CA THR A 95 -14.61 4.01 9.65
C THR A 95 -14.37 2.52 9.81
N TYR A 96 -14.71 1.97 10.97
CA TYR A 96 -14.59 0.54 11.16
C TYR A 96 -15.73 -0.03 12.00
N SER A 97 -15.97 -1.32 11.81
CA SER A 97 -16.82 -2.15 12.65
C SER A 97 -16.06 -3.42 13.06
N ASN A 98 -16.44 -4.01 14.19
CA ASN A 98 -15.79 -5.22 14.69
C ASN A 98 -16.61 -6.45 14.32
N LEU A 99 -15.96 -7.45 13.73
CA LEU A 99 -16.45 -8.82 13.63
C LEU A 99 -15.92 -9.60 14.84
N THR A 100 -16.80 -9.92 15.78
CA THR A 100 -16.45 -10.64 17.02
C THR A 100 -16.85 -12.12 17.01
N ASP A 101 -17.53 -12.57 15.95
CA ASP A 101 -17.95 -13.95 15.72
C ASP A 101 -17.72 -14.29 14.24
N TYR A 102 -16.81 -15.21 13.96
CA TYR A 102 -16.45 -15.57 12.59
C TYR A 102 -17.63 -16.09 11.76
N THR A 103 -18.67 -16.62 12.40
CA THR A 103 -19.86 -17.14 11.70
C THR A 103 -20.71 -16.03 11.07
N GLU A 104 -20.47 -14.76 11.45
CA GLU A 104 -21.20 -13.60 10.94
C GLU A 104 -20.54 -12.93 9.72
N LEU A 105 -19.36 -13.39 9.27
CA LEU A 105 -18.60 -12.73 8.19
C LEU A 105 -19.45 -12.49 6.94
N THR A 106 -20.19 -13.49 6.45
CA THR A 106 -21.01 -13.36 5.23
C THR A 106 -22.08 -12.28 5.35
N ALA A 107 -22.59 -12.01 6.56
CA ALA A 107 -23.59 -10.98 6.79
C ALA A 107 -22.97 -9.58 6.99
N MET A 108 -21.77 -9.52 7.60
CA MET A 108 -21.12 -8.25 7.97
C MET A 108 -20.17 -7.70 6.90
N LEU A 109 -19.50 -8.56 6.13
CA LEU A 109 -18.52 -8.15 5.13
C LEU A 109 -19.10 -7.29 3.99
N PRO A 110 -20.31 -7.55 3.45
CA PRO A 110 -20.87 -6.73 2.38
C PRO A 110 -20.93 -5.25 2.74
N GLY A 111 -20.39 -4.40 1.86
CA GLY A 111 -20.33 -2.95 2.09
C GLY A 111 -19.12 -2.46 2.90
N HIS A 112 -18.17 -3.34 3.22
CA HIS A 112 -16.83 -2.94 3.64
C HIS A 112 -15.86 -3.03 2.47
N ASP A 113 -14.81 -2.23 2.51
CA ASP A 113 -13.73 -2.21 1.52
C ASP A 113 -12.60 -3.16 1.91
N ILE A 114 -12.38 -3.30 3.21
CA ILE A 114 -11.25 -4.02 3.80
C ILE A 114 -11.75 -4.95 4.90
N LEU A 115 -11.24 -6.19 4.90
CA LEU A 115 -11.21 -7.04 6.08
C LEU A 115 -9.81 -6.98 6.70
N LEU A 116 -9.69 -6.37 7.87
CA LEU A 116 -8.47 -6.39 8.67
C LEU A 116 -8.55 -7.53 9.69
N ILE A 117 -7.54 -8.39 9.67
CA ILE A 117 -7.36 -9.50 10.59
C ILE A 117 -6.07 -9.18 11.36
N PRO A 118 -6.14 -8.45 12.49
CA PRO A 118 -5.02 -8.34 13.41
C PRO A 118 -4.60 -9.73 13.91
N GLU A 119 -3.47 -9.80 14.61
CA GLU A 119 -3.03 -11.07 15.18
C GLU A 119 -4.08 -11.70 16.10
N GLN A 120 -4.16 -13.03 16.12
CA GLN A 120 -5.11 -13.76 16.95
C GLN A 120 -4.39 -14.42 18.12
N GLU A 121 -3.92 -13.61 19.09
CA GLU A 121 -3.07 -14.04 20.23
C GLU A 121 -3.63 -15.26 20.98
N PHE A 122 -4.96 -15.30 21.13
CA PHE A 122 -5.66 -16.33 21.89
C PHE A 122 -6.26 -17.46 21.05
N ALA A 123 -6.01 -17.48 19.74
CA ALA A 123 -6.52 -18.54 18.87
C ALA A 123 -5.58 -19.76 18.85
N HIS A 124 -6.16 -20.95 18.79
CA HIS A 124 -5.41 -22.14 18.39
C HIS A 124 -5.45 -22.31 16.86
N THR A 125 -4.45 -22.99 16.30
CA THR A 125 -4.38 -23.33 14.88
C THR A 125 -5.64 -24.03 14.37
N ASP A 126 -6.27 -24.88 15.19
CA ASP A 126 -7.52 -25.57 14.82
C ASP A 126 -8.66 -24.57 14.63
N ASN A 127 -8.76 -23.55 15.50
CA ASN A 127 -9.75 -22.47 15.36
C ASN A 127 -9.54 -21.70 14.06
N THR A 128 -8.33 -21.22 13.80
CA THR A 128 -8.03 -20.40 12.61
C THR A 128 -8.11 -21.18 11.30
N THR A 129 -7.82 -22.48 11.33
CA THR A 129 -8.08 -23.37 10.19
C THR A 129 -9.58 -23.51 9.93
N GLU A 130 -10.40 -23.75 10.95
CA GLU A 130 -11.86 -23.85 10.82
C GLU A 130 -12.47 -22.54 10.28
N ILE A 131 -12.00 -21.40 10.79
CA ILE A 131 -12.38 -20.06 10.32
C ILE A 131 -12.06 -19.90 8.83
N GLY A 132 -10.82 -20.22 8.42
CA GLY A 132 -10.42 -20.13 7.01
C GLY A 132 -11.29 -20.98 6.08
N ILE A 133 -11.64 -22.21 6.48
CA ILE A 133 -12.56 -23.07 5.72
C ILE A 133 -13.95 -22.43 5.61
N ALA A 134 -14.49 -21.91 6.73
CA ALA A 134 -15.81 -21.28 6.75
C ALA A 134 -15.87 -20.01 5.87
N TRP A 135 -14.76 -19.29 5.79
CA TRP A 135 -14.65 -18.02 5.07
C TRP A 135 -14.28 -18.17 3.60
N ALA A 136 -13.72 -19.31 3.18
CA ALA A 136 -13.15 -19.54 1.85
C ALA A 136 -13.98 -18.95 0.70
N SER A 137 -15.25 -19.34 0.57
CA SER A 137 -16.11 -18.85 -0.52
C SER A 137 -16.41 -17.36 -0.41
N THR A 138 -16.59 -16.83 0.79
CA THR A 138 -16.93 -15.42 1.02
C THR A 138 -15.72 -14.54 0.69
N LEU A 139 -14.53 -14.91 1.16
CA LEU A 139 -13.32 -14.13 0.92
C LEU A 139 -12.85 -14.19 -0.53
N ASN A 140 -12.93 -15.35 -1.19
CA ASN A 140 -12.58 -15.45 -2.60
C ASN A 140 -13.48 -14.54 -3.45
N ALA A 141 -14.80 -14.51 -3.19
CA ALA A 141 -15.70 -13.61 -3.90
C ALA A 141 -15.36 -12.14 -3.59
N PHE A 142 -15.20 -11.81 -2.31
CA PHE A 142 -14.88 -10.44 -1.86
C PHE A 142 -13.62 -9.89 -2.52
N VAL A 143 -12.51 -10.64 -2.52
CA VAL A 143 -11.25 -10.17 -3.10
C VAL A 143 -11.34 -10.09 -4.62
N ASN A 144 -11.95 -11.09 -5.28
CA ASN A 144 -12.11 -11.03 -6.75
C ASN A 144 -12.90 -9.79 -7.20
N ASP A 145 -13.87 -9.34 -6.39
CA ASP A 145 -14.71 -8.17 -6.64
C ASP A 145 -14.04 -6.83 -6.25
N GLY A 146 -12.80 -6.84 -5.75
CA GLY A 146 -12.04 -5.63 -5.41
C GLY A 146 -11.79 -5.40 -3.92
N GLY A 147 -12.29 -6.28 -3.07
CA GLY A 147 -12.05 -6.24 -1.63
C GLY A 147 -10.60 -6.52 -1.26
N ILE A 148 -10.17 -6.02 -0.10
CA ILE A 148 -8.81 -6.22 0.39
C ILE A 148 -8.86 -6.99 1.71
N VAL A 149 -8.06 -8.04 1.83
CA VAL A 149 -7.87 -8.75 3.10
C VAL A 149 -6.44 -8.49 3.57
N ILE A 150 -6.30 -7.95 4.77
CA ILE A 150 -5.02 -7.66 5.42
C ILE A 150 -4.93 -8.56 6.65
N LEU A 151 -3.90 -9.39 6.71
CA LEU A 151 -3.65 -10.28 7.85
C LEU A 151 -2.33 -9.92 8.48
N MET A 152 -2.35 -9.76 9.79
CA MET A 152 -1.19 -9.58 10.65
C MET A 152 -1.00 -10.85 11.46
N ASP A 153 0.25 -11.21 11.74
CA ASP A 153 0.53 -12.37 12.57
C ASP A 153 1.77 -12.13 13.40
N TYR A 154 1.96 -13.00 14.39
CA TYR A 154 2.98 -12.80 15.39
C TYR A 154 3.70 -14.08 15.78
N TYR A 155 4.92 -13.90 16.27
CA TYR A 155 5.67 -14.95 16.92
C TYR A 155 5.20 -15.15 18.36
N GLY A 156 4.15 -15.96 18.51
CA GLY A 156 3.71 -16.48 19.80
C GLY A 156 4.39 -17.79 20.16
N ILE A 157 4.73 -17.93 21.45
CA ILE A 157 4.82 -19.26 22.08
C ILE A 157 3.59 -19.56 22.93
N THR A 158 2.64 -18.61 23.01
CA THR A 158 1.37 -18.78 23.68
C THR A 158 0.67 -19.98 23.05
N TYR A 159 0.36 -20.99 23.86
CA TYR A 159 -0.17 -22.28 23.42
C TYR A 159 0.71 -23.11 22.46
N GLY A 160 1.99 -22.73 22.28
CA GLY A 160 2.94 -23.45 21.43
C GLY A 160 2.68 -23.31 19.93
N VAL A 161 1.98 -22.26 19.51
CA VAL A 161 1.63 -21.99 18.11
C VAL A 161 2.41 -20.78 17.62
N THR A 162 3.23 -20.97 16.59
CA THR A 162 3.86 -19.89 15.84
C THR A 162 2.97 -19.52 14.66
N ALA A 163 2.73 -18.22 14.45
CA ALA A 163 1.85 -17.71 13.39
C ALA A 163 0.42 -18.29 13.45
N PRO A 164 -0.32 -18.08 14.56
CA PRO A 164 -1.66 -18.65 14.72
C PRO A 164 -2.67 -18.14 13.70
N THR A 165 -2.42 -17.01 13.02
CA THR A 165 -3.39 -16.35 12.13
C THR A 165 -3.27 -16.84 10.68
N ILE A 166 -2.06 -17.15 10.19
CA ILE A 166 -1.77 -17.68 8.85
C ILE A 166 -2.68 -18.85 8.40
N PRO A 167 -3.08 -19.81 9.26
CA PRO A 167 -4.00 -20.88 8.86
C PRO A 167 -5.31 -20.40 8.23
N ILE A 168 -5.79 -19.18 8.54
CA ILE A 168 -6.96 -18.58 7.87
C ILE A 168 -6.70 -18.47 6.37
N TYR A 169 -5.54 -17.96 5.94
CA TYR A 169 -5.21 -17.80 4.52
C TYR A 169 -4.99 -19.14 3.81
N ASN A 170 -4.26 -20.06 4.46
CA ASN A 170 -4.02 -21.39 3.89
C ASN A 170 -5.33 -22.14 3.66
N ALA A 171 -6.23 -22.13 4.65
CA ALA A 171 -7.48 -22.89 4.60
C ALA A 171 -8.60 -22.20 3.80
N SER A 172 -8.53 -20.88 3.61
CA SER A 172 -9.41 -20.14 2.71
C SER A 172 -8.95 -20.14 1.25
N GLU A 173 -7.76 -20.69 0.99
CA GLU A 173 -7.09 -20.71 -0.32
C GLU A 173 -6.78 -19.33 -0.91
N LEU A 174 -6.85 -18.26 -0.10
CA LEU A 174 -6.43 -16.92 -0.54
C LEU A 174 -4.93 -16.86 -0.83
N MET A 175 -4.12 -17.52 0.01
CA MET A 175 -2.67 -17.52 -0.11
C MET A 175 -2.09 -18.78 0.53
N GLN A 176 -1.10 -19.38 -0.13
CA GLN A 176 -0.36 -20.52 0.41
C GLN A 176 0.94 -20.05 1.07
N VAL A 177 0.99 -20.19 2.39
CA VAL A 177 2.13 -19.85 3.25
C VAL A 177 2.66 -21.13 3.90
N GLY A 178 3.95 -21.38 3.69
CA GLY A 178 4.65 -22.59 4.13
C GLY A 178 5.23 -22.45 5.53
N SER A 179 6.51 -22.80 5.65
CA SER A 179 7.21 -22.73 6.94
C SER A 179 7.35 -21.28 7.43
N VAL A 180 7.45 -21.13 8.75
CA VAL A 180 7.53 -19.82 9.41
C VAL A 180 8.74 -19.78 10.34
N SER A 181 9.46 -18.67 10.32
CA SER A 181 10.64 -18.39 11.15
C SER A 181 10.42 -17.14 11.99
N ALA A 182 10.81 -17.19 13.26
CA ALA A 182 10.76 -16.03 14.15
C ALA A 182 11.89 -15.04 13.85
N LEU A 183 11.57 -13.76 13.84
CA LEU A 183 12.53 -12.68 13.70
C LEU A 183 12.46 -11.77 14.92
N TRP A 184 13.62 -11.42 15.48
CA TRP A 184 13.71 -10.37 16.48
C TRP A 184 15.06 -9.66 16.39
N GLY A 185 15.04 -8.37 16.11
CA GLY A 185 16.25 -7.56 15.94
C GLY A 185 17.11 -7.94 14.72
N ALA A 186 16.68 -8.93 13.93
CA ALA A 186 17.30 -9.29 12.66
C ALA A 186 17.11 -8.16 11.64
N THR A 187 18.08 -7.95 10.75
CA THR A 187 17.92 -6.99 9.66
C THR A 187 16.95 -7.54 8.62
N ILE A 188 15.89 -6.78 8.33
CA ILE A 188 14.97 -7.04 7.22
C ILE A 188 15.11 -5.93 6.17
N ASN A 189 14.86 -6.28 4.91
CA ASN A 189 15.19 -5.45 3.75
C ASN A 189 13.95 -5.22 2.90
N LEU A 190 13.78 -3.99 2.44
CA LEU A 190 12.84 -3.67 1.38
C LEU A 190 13.43 -4.14 0.04
N VAL A 191 12.78 -5.09 -0.62
CA VAL A 191 13.29 -5.71 -1.86
C VAL A 191 12.49 -5.35 -3.10
N ASN A 192 11.26 -4.83 -2.95
CA ASN A 192 10.47 -4.31 -4.05
C ASN A 192 10.07 -2.86 -3.80
N SER A 193 10.99 -1.92 -4.05
CA SER A 193 10.76 -0.49 -3.83
C SER A 193 9.77 0.16 -4.81
N SER A 194 9.35 -0.55 -5.86
CA SER A 194 8.34 -0.09 -6.82
C SER A 194 6.92 -0.41 -6.36
N ASP A 195 6.78 -1.27 -5.35
CA ASP A 195 5.50 -1.71 -4.82
C ASP A 195 4.77 -0.62 -4.03
N ALA A 196 3.43 -0.63 -4.04
CA ALA A 196 2.62 0.32 -3.28
C ALA A 196 2.84 0.17 -1.76
N LEU A 197 3.06 -1.05 -1.27
CA LEU A 197 3.35 -1.29 0.15
C LEU A 197 4.68 -0.66 0.58
N ALA A 198 5.63 -0.50 -0.34
CA ALA A 198 6.98 -0.02 -0.07
C ALA A 198 7.10 1.51 0.13
N ARG A 199 6.06 2.27 -0.19
CA ARG A 199 6.15 3.73 -0.29
C ARG A 199 6.42 4.36 1.08
N GLY A 200 7.55 5.07 1.21
CA GLY A 200 7.97 5.71 2.46
C GLY A 200 8.63 4.77 3.47
N VAL A 201 8.78 3.49 3.14
CA VAL A 201 9.44 2.48 3.98
C VAL A 201 10.96 2.61 3.83
N ALA A 202 11.70 2.48 4.93
CA ALA A 202 13.16 2.47 4.89
C ALA A 202 13.70 1.28 4.08
N SER A 203 14.88 1.41 3.47
CA SER A 203 15.45 0.31 2.67
C SER A 203 15.84 -0.92 3.50
N SER A 204 16.13 -0.74 4.78
CA SER A 204 16.34 -1.83 5.75
C SER A 204 16.13 -1.33 7.18
N TRP A 205 15.73 -2.21 8.08
CA TRP A 205 15.57 -1.92 9.51
C TRP A 205 15.65 -3.20 10.34
N ALA A 206 15.70 -3.07 11.67
CA ALA A 206 15.63 -4.21 12.57
C ALA A 206 14.17 -4.67 12.68
N ALA A 207 13.93 -5.97 12.53
CA ALA A 207 12.62 -6.58 12.73
C ALA A 207 12.11 -6.30 14.16
N PRO A 208 10.84 -5.86 14.32
CA PRO A 208 10.24 -5.64 15.64
C PRO A 208 10.18 -6.94 16.45
N ASP A 209 9.87 -6.82 17.75
CA ASP A 209 9.40 -7.97 18.53
C ASP A 209 8.18 -8.61 17.82
N GLY A 210 8.05 -9.93 17.96
CA GLY A 210 6.96 -10.70 17.35
C GLY A 210 7.01 -10.87 15.83
N ALA A 211 8.01 -10.32 15.13
CA ALA A 211 8.10 -10.45 13.68
C ALA A 211 8.33 -11.90 13.20
N LEU A 212 7.87 -12.18 11.98
CA LEU A 212 7.91 -13.47 11.31
C LEU A 212 8.42 -13.34 9.88
N ALA A 213 9.10 -14.39 9.41
CA ALA A 213 9.37 -14.62 8.00
C ALA A 213 8.68 -15.91 7.53
N PHE A 214 8.33 -15.95 6.26
CA PHE A 214 7.49 -16.96 5.64
C PHE A 214 8.13 -17.53 4.37
N GLU A 215 8.11 -18.85 4.24
CA GLU A 215 8.42 -19.53 2.99
C GLU A 215 7.16 -19.59 2.11
N THR A 216 7.19 -19.00 0.92
CA THR A 216 6.06 -19.04 -0.02
C THR A 216 6.49 -18.68 -1.44
N ASN A 217 5.80 -19.25 -2.43
CA ASN A 217 5.97 -18.96 -3.86
C ASN A 217 4.70 -18.35 -4.50
N ASP A 218 3.67 -18.06 -3.71
CA ASP A 218 2.35 -17.62 -4.17
C ASP A 218 2.12 -16.13 -3.91
N ASN A 219 3.12 -15.30 -4.22
CA ASN A 219 3.10 -13.89 -3.80
C ASN A 219 4.04 -12.97 -4.59
N THR A 220 3.89 -11.67 -4.32
CA THR A 220 4.89 -10.62 -4.52
C THR A 220 5.51 -10.27 -3.16
N THR A 221 6.81 -10.54 -3.01
CA THR A 221 7.60 -10.15 -1.84
C THR A 221 7.91 -8.65 -1.88
N VAL A 222 7.61 -7.95 -0.79
CA VAL A 222 7.95 -6.52 -0.62
C VAL A 222 9.12 -6.35 0.36
N VAL A 223 9.09 -7.12 1.44
CA VAL A 223 10.12 -7.11 2.50
C VAL A 223 10.56 -8.55 2.78
N ASP A 224 11.86 -8.78 2.92
CA ASP A 224 12.44 -10.08 3.28
C ASP A 224 13.49 -9.98 4.40
N ASP A 225 13.96 -11.12 4.91
CA ASP A 225 15.11 -11.21 5.81
C ASP A 225 16.41 -11.62 5.09
N GLY A 226 16.40 -11.57 3.75
CA GLY A 226 17.43 -12.09 2.85
C GLY A 226 17.27 -13.57 2.48
N THR A 227 16.33 -14.29 3.10
CA THR A 227 15.99 -15.69 2.77
C THR A 227 14.49 -15.86 2.53
N ASP A 228 13.69 -15.51 3.55
CA ASP A 228 12.25 -15.71 3.62
C ASP A 228 11.51 -14.36 3.61
N THR A 229 10.23 -14.40 3.22
CA THR A 229 9.44 -13.18 3.04
C THR A 229 8.83 -12.71 4.35
N VAL A 230 8.88 -11.42 4.67
CA VAL A 230 8.29 -10.81 5.87
C VAL A 230 6.99 -10.07 5.55
N VAL A 231 6.97 -9.33 4.44
CA VAL A 231 5.76 -8.66 3.94
C VAL A 231 5.54 -9.06 2.50
N LEU A 232 4.32 -9.49 2.21
CA LEU A 232 3.91 -9.93 0.89
C LEU A 232 2.47 -9.57 0.59
N HIS A 233 2.16 -9.52 -0.69
CA HIS A 233 0.79 -9.51 -1.14
C HIS A 233 0.61 -10.32 -2.43
N LYS A 234 -0.65 -10.54 -2.77
CA LYS A 234 -1.08 -11.18 -4.01
C LYS A 234 -2.30 -10.44 -4.55
N ILE A 235 -2.31 -10.21 -5.85
CA ILE A 235 -3.48 -9.71 -6.56
C ILE A 235 -4.40 -10.90 -6.91
N MET A 236 -5.69 -10.76 -6.61
CA MET A 236 -6.71 -11.74 -6.97
C MET A 236 -7.94 -11.00 -7.51
N GLY A 237 -8.27 -11.23 -8.79
CA GLY A 237 -9.27 -10.44 -9.49
C GLY A 237 -8.92 -8.95 -9.43
N ARG A 238 -9.79 -8.13 -8.83
CA ARG A 238 -9.58 -6.69 -8.66
C ARG A 238 -9.04 -6.28 -7.28
N GLY A 239 -8.85 -7.24 -6.37
CA GLY A 239 -8.51 -6.99 -4.97
C GLY A 239 -7.10 -7.46 -4.59
N HIS A 240 -6.80 -7.33 -3.30
CA HIS A 240 -5.50 -7.71 -2.73
C HIS A 240 -5.65 -8.61 -1.50
N VAL A 241 -4.74 -9.57 -1.39
CA VAL A 241 -4.49 -10.36 -0.17
C VAL A 241 -3.12 -9.99 0.36
N VAL A 242 -3.05 -9.44 1.57
CA VAL A 242 -1.82 -8.91 2.18
C VAL A 242 -1.49 -9.68 3.45
N VAL A 243 -0.21 -10.00 3.64
CA VAL A 243 0.35 -10.50 4.91
C VAL A 243 1.38 -9.51 5.42
N LEU A 244 1.23 -9.11 6.67
CA LEU A 244 2.21 -8.35 7.44
C LEU A 244 2.78 -9.30 8.51
N GLY A 245 4.04 -9.72 8.35
CA GLY A 245 4.72 -10.62 9.27
C GLY A 245 5.19 -9.96 10.56
N PHE A 246 4.33 -9.16 11.17
CA PHE A 246 4.57 -8.52 12.45
C PHE A 246 3.23 -8.21 13.11
N ASP A 247 3.25 -8.18 14.43
CA ASP A 247 2.21 -7.62 15.25
C ASP A 247 2.39 -6.11 15.44
N MET A 248 1.59 -5.54 16.33
CA MET A 248 1.72 -4.15 16.77
C MET A 248 2.05 -4.06 18.27
N TYR A 249 2.67 -5.09 18.84
CA TYR A 249 3.13 -5.06 20.23
C TYR A 249 4.23 -4.01 20.41
N GLU A 250 5.29 -4.11 19.60
CA GLU A 250 6.37 -3.12 19.52
C GLU A 250 6.30 -2.35 18.19
N ARG A 251 5.43 -1.34 18.15
CA ARG A 251 5.28 -0.46 16.99
C ARG A 251 6.61 0.18 16.59
N ASN A 252 6.87 0.16 15.28
CA ASN A 252 7.92 0.96 14.67
C ASN A 252 7.39 1.66 13.41
N VAL A 253 8.09 2.73 13.00
CA VAL A 253 7.68 3.58 11.88
C VAL A 253 7.46 2.82 10.57
N ASN A 254 8.25 1.79 10.28
CA ASN A 254 8.11 1.04 9.03
C ASN A 254 6.87 0.14 9.07
N SER A 255 6.59 -0.49 10.22
CA SER A 255 5.42 -1.36 10.40
C SER A 255 4.13 -0.54 10.33
N ASP A 256 4.13 0.66 10.92
CA ASP A 256 3.03 1.62 10.81
C ASP A 256 2.77 2.05 9.35
N ILE A 257 3.84 2.39 8.61
CA ILE A 257 3.73 2.78 7.19
C ILE A 257 3.23 1.63 6.33
N LEU A 258 3.73 0.41 6.55
CA LEU A 258 3.33 -0.79 5.80
C LEU A 258 1.84 -1.11 6.00
N LEU A 259 1.33 -1.06 7.24
CA LEU A 259 -0.10 -1.22 7.51
C LEU A 259 -0.93 -0.12 6.83
N ALA A 260 -0.51 1.14 6.95
CA ALA A 260 -1.22 2.24 6.31
C ALA A 260 -1.22 2.13 4.79
N ASN A 261 -0.12 1.66 4.17
CA ASN A 261 -0.05 1.44 2.72
C ASN A 261 -0.92 0.28 2.27
N ALA A 262 -1.04 -0.79 3.07
CA ALA A 262 -1.97 -1.88 2.80
C ALA A 262 -3.43 -1.40 2.76
N ILE A 263 -3.80 -0.48 3.65
CA ILE A 263 -5.13 0.17 3.63
C ILE A 263 -5.29 1.04 2.38
N ARG A 264 -4.25 1.78 1.99
CA ARG A 264 -4.24 2.64 0.80
C ARG A 264 -4.43 1.88 -0.51
N LEU A 265 -4.21 0.56 -0.57
CA LEU A 265 -4.52 -0.25 -1.76
C LEU A 265 -6.00 -0.14 -2.17
N HIS A 266 -6.87 0.29 -1.25
CA HIS A 266 -8.24 0.67 -1.55
C HIS A 266 -8.33 1.84 -2.54
N ARG A 267 -7.27 2.59 -2.83
CA ARG A 267 -7.26 3.57 -3.92
C ARG A 267 -5.90 3.54 -4.59
N HIS A 268 -5.72 2.69 -5.60
CA HIS A 268 -4.40 2.38 -6.15
C HIS A 268 -4.14 3.08 -7.48
N VAL A 269 -3.11 3.92 -7.49
CA VAL A 269 -2.55 4.56 -8.68
C VAL A 269 -1.29 3.83 -9.11
N VAL A 270 -1.25 3.39 -10.36
CA VAL A 270 -0.11 2.71 -10.96
C VAL A 270 0.48 3.63 -12.02
N PHE A 271 1.78 3.93 -11.90
CA PHE A 271 2.53 4.61 -12.95
C PHE A 271 3.18 3.54 -13.84
N ASP A 272 2.90 3.58 -15.14
CA ASP A 272 3.62 2.73 -16.08
C ASP A 272 5.10 3.13 -16.11
N ASP A 273 6.01 2.17 -16.02
CA ASP A 273 7.44 2.36 -16.28
C ASP A 273 8.00 1.27 -17.21
N SER A 274 7.17 0.30 -17.60
CA SER A 274 7.61 -0.85 -18.40
C SER A 274 7.96 -0.50 -19.85
N HIS A 275 7.64 0.72 -20.27
CA HIS A 275 7.90 1.23 -21.61
C HIS A 275 9.04 2.25 -21.68
N ALA A 276 9.90 2.30 -20.64
CA ALA A 276 10.99 3.28 -20.50
C ALA A 276 10.45 4.72 -20.48
N GLN A 277 9.55 4.96 -19.54
CA GLN A 277 9.00 6.28 -19.33
C GLN A 277 10.09 7.26 -18.91
N PRO A 278 10.01 8.53 -19.33
CA PRO A 278 11.04 9.54 -19.03
C PRO A 278 10.96 10.15 -17.62
N TYR A 279 9.88 9.89 -16.89
CA TYR A 279 9.51 10.57 -15.66
C TYR A 279 9.23 9.52 -14.60
N GLU A 280 10.11 9.42 -13.60
CA GLU A 280 10.02 8.41 -12.55
C GLU A 280 9.32 8.98 -11.30
N ILE A 281 8.50 8.16 -10.62
CA ILE A 281 7.81 8.56 -9.37
C ILE A 281 8.76 8.74 -8.17
N THR A 282 10.01 8.34 -8.32
CA THR A 282 11.09 8.49 -7.34
C THR A 282 11.95 9.71 -7.61
N ASN A 283 11.75 10.39 -8.74
CA ASN A 283 12.54 11.54 -9.15
C ASN A 283 11.64 12.68 -9.65
N GLU A 284 11.38 12.78 -10.96
CA GLU A 284 10.66 13.91 -11.55
C GLU A 284 9.23 14.07 -11.03
N LEU A 285 8.58 12.96 -10.66
CA LEU A 285 7.20 12.93 -10.16
C LEU A 285 7.09 12.66 -8.66
N ALA A 286 8.21 12.71 -7.91
CA ALA A 286 8.23 12.39 -6.48
C ALA A 286 7.21 13.21 -5.67
N GLY A 287 7.16 14.53 -5.88
CA GLY A 287 6.21 15.40 -5.18
C GLY A 287 4.75 15.08 -5.49
N PHE A 288 4.43 14.75 -6.75
CA PHE A 288 3.06 14.38 -7.12
C PHE A 288 2.65 13.04 -6.50
N ALA A 289 3.55 12.06 -6.50
CA ALA A 289 3.30 10.78 -5.86
C ALA A 289 3.16 10.93 -4.31
N ASP A 290 3.89 11.85 -3.69
CA ASP A 290 3.73 12.15 -2.26
C ASP A 290 2.39 12.83 -1.96
N ASP A 291 1.93 13.74 -2.84
CA ASP A 291 0.60 14.35 -2.74
C ASP A 291 -0.51 13.27 -2.83
N LEU A 292 -0.39 12.31 -3.75
CA LEU A 292 -1.32 11.17 -3.86
C LEU A 292 -1.36 10.34 -2.57
N VAL A 293 -0.21 10.02 -1.97
CA VAL A 293 -0.13 9.28 -0.71
C VAL A 293 -0.80 10.04 0.44
N ALA A 294 -0.58 11.36 0.52
CA ALA A 294 -1.22 12.24 1.49
C ALA A 294 -2.75 12.31 1.31
N ASP A 295 -3.22 12.20 0.07
CA ASP A 295 -4.63 12.11 -0.26
C ASP A 295 -5.25 10.73 0.02
N GLY A 296 -4.43 9.73 0.36
CA GLY A 296 -4.85 8.40 0.78
C GLY A 296 -4.79 7.35 -0.32
N TYR A 297 -4.06 7.61 -1.40
CA TYR A 297 -3.86 6.64 -2.48
C TYR A 297 -2.62 5.76 -2.24
N ALA A 298 -2.72 4.49 -2.62
CA ALA A 298 -1.57 3.64 -2.85
C ALA A 298 -0.92 4.08 -4.18
N VAL A 299 0.41 4.12 -4.22
CA VAL A 299 1.15 4.55 -5.41
C VAL A 299 2.26 3.55 -5.69
N SER A 300 2.24 2.92 -6.87
CA SER A 300 3.29 2.02 -7.33
C SER A 300 3.77 2.36 -8.73
N THR A 301 4.87 1.73 -9.15
CA THR A 301 5.29 1.67 -10.55
C THR A 301 5.21 0.26 -11.10
N MET A 302 4.85 0.17 -12.37
CA MET A 302 4.80 -1.08 -13.13
C MET A 302 6.03 -1.18 -14.03
N GLN A 303 7.09 -1.85 -13.55
CA GLN A 303 8.36 -2.00 -14.27
C GLN A 303 8.29 -3.00 -15.43
N THR A 304 7.31 -3.90 -15.40
CA THR A 304 6.96 -4.82 -16.47
C THR A 304 5.45 -4.76 -16.63
N PHE A 305 4.97 -4.62 -17.87
CA PHE A 305 3.54 -4.46 -18.11
C PHE A 305 2.78 -5.68 -17.60
N ASP A 306 1.86 -5.45 -16.67
CA ASP A 306 1.14 -6.48 -15.94
C ASP A 306 -0.38 -6.19 -15.96
N PRO A 307 -1.14 -6.89 -16.80
CA PRO A 307 -2.59 -6.75 -16.85
C PRO A 307 -3.30 -7.05 -15.52
N ALA A 308 -2.73 -7.91 -14.66
CA ALA A 308 -3.33 -8.20 -13.35
C ALA A 308 -3.22 -6.97 -12.42
N LEU A 309 -2.09 -6.27 -12.48
CA LEU A 309 -1.91 -5.00 -11.77
C LEU A 309 -2.87 -3.91 -12.26
N LEU A 310 -3.11 -3.86 -13.59
CA LEU A 310 -4.12 -2.95 -14.14
C LEU A 310 -5.54 -3.29 -13.65
N ALA A 311 -5.88 -4.58 -13.59
CA ALA A 311 -7.20 -5.02 -13.11
C ALA A 311 -7.46 -4.67 -11.63
N ALA A 312 -6.41 -4.61 -10.81
CA ALA A 312 -6.51 -4.28 -9.39
C ALA A 312 -6.39 -2.78 -9.09
N CYS A 313 -5.79 -2.00 -9.99
CA CYS A 313 -5.65 -0.56 -9.79
C CYS A 313 -6.89 0.23 -10.18
N ASP A 314 -6.89 1.49 -9.77
CA ASP A 314 -7.96 2.46 -10.05
C ASP A 314 -7.57 3.43 -11.14
N ILE A 315 -6.29 3.83 -11.15
CA ILE A 315 -5.78 4.83 -12.08
C ILE A 315 -4.46 4.33 -12.65
N LEU A 316 -4.38 4.26 -13.97
CA LEU A 316 -3.14 4.07 -14.71
C LEU A 316 -2.61 5.42 -15.16
N VAL A 317 -1.36 5.73 -14.85
CA VAL A 317 -0.70 6.96 -15.31
C VAL A 317 0.34 6.61 -16.38
N LEU A 318 0.08 7.04 -17.61
CA LEU A 318 1.03 6.96 -18.71
C LEU A 318 1.76 8.30 -18.86
N THR A 319 3.02 8.38 -18.44
CA THR A 319 3.75 9.65 -18.52
C THR A 319 4.13 10.04 -19.96
N ARG A 320 4.16 9.06 -20.88
CA ARG A 320 4.14 9.25 -22.35
C ARG A 320 3.32 8.16 -23.06
N GLY A 321 2.15 8.53 -23.57
CA GLY A 321 1.27 7.63 -24.33
C GLY A 321 1.68 7.33 -25.78
N TYR A 322 2.79 7.90 -26.29
CA TYR A 322 3.27 7.66 -27.67
C TYR A 322 4.45 6.70 -27.77
N LEU A 323 4.79 5.99 -26.67
CA LEU A 323 5.81 4.94 -26.68
C LEU A 323 5.28 3.68 -27.38
N ASN A 324 6.19 2.73 -27.65
CA ASN A 324 5.88 1.52 -28.41
C ASN A 324 5.15 0.47 -27.55
N TYR A 325 3.92 0.77 -27.15
CA TYR A 325 2.99 -0.24 -26.61
C TYR A 325 2.69 -1.27 -27.71
N THR A 326 2.65 -2.53 -27.32
CA THR A 326 2.19 -3.59 -28.23
C THR A 326 0.67 -3.52 -28.40
N THR A 327 0.12 -4.19 -29.41
CA THR A 327 -1.34 -4.31 -29.55
C THR A 327 -1.97 -4.93 -28.30
N GLN A 328 -1.31 -5.90 -27.68
CA GLN A 328 -1.80 -6.52 -26.45
C GLN A 328 -1.86 -5.54 -25.28
N ASP A 329 -0.86 -4.66 -25.14
CA ASP A 329 -0.85 -3.66 -24.06
C ASP A 329 -1.96 -2.62 -24.29
N VAL A 330 -2.15 -2.19 -25.54
CA VAL A 330 -3.23 -1.26 -25.92
C VAL A 330 -4.60 -1.88 -25.66
N ASP A 331 -4.80 -3.15 -26.02
CA ASP A 331 -6.06 -3.88 -25.76
C ASP A 331 -6.33 -3.96 -24.25
N ALA A 332 -5.31 -4.26 -23.43
CA ALA A 332 -5.45 -4.31 -21.98
C ALA A 332 -5.76 -2.94 -21.35
N ILE A 333 -5.18 -1.86 -21.87
CA ILE A 333 -5.49 -0.48 -21.43
C ILE A 333 -6.92 -0.10 -21.85
N ASP A 334 -7.34 -0.46 -23.06
CA ASP A 334 -8.72 -0.22 -23.54
C ASP A 334 -9.74 -0.96 -22.67
N ASP A 335 -9.50 -2.25 -22.39
CA ASP A 335 -10.32 -3.05 -21.48
C ASP A 335 -10.40 -2.41 -20.08
N PHE A 336 -9.26 -2.00 -19.51
CA PHE A 336 -9.20 -1.32 -18.21
C PHE A 336 -10.06 -0.04 -18.18
N VAL A 337 -9.96 0.80 -19.21
CA VAL A 337 -10.76 2.04 -19.29
C VAL A 337 -12.24 1.73 -19.51
N ASN A 338 -12.57 0.74 -20.34
CA ASN A 338 -13.94 0.32 -20.60
C ASN A 338 -14.61 -0.29 -19.35
N ASP A 339 -13.83 -0.89 -18.45
CA ASP A 339 -14.26 -1.42 -17.16
C ASP A 339 -14.31 -0.36 -16.04
N GLY A 340 -14.05 0.91 -16.37
CA GLY A 340 -14.19 2.06 -15.47
C GLY A 340 -12.90 2.56 -14.83
N GLY A 341 -11.75 2.01 -15.22
CA GLY A 341 -10.44 2.49 -14.81
C GLY A 341 -10.14 3.92 -15.30
N GLY A 342 -9.41 4.68 -14.49
CA GLY A 342 -8.95 6.03 -14.86
C GLY A 342 -7.62 6.03 -15.60
N LEU A 343 -7.49 6.82 -16.67
CA LEU A 343 -6.27 6.97 -17.48
C LEU A 343 -5.83 8.44 -17.57
#